data_AF-A0A6N1CJD3-F1
#
_entry.id   AF-A0A6N1CJD3-F1
#
_cell.length_a   1.000
_cell.length_b   1.000
_cell.length_c   1.000
_cell.angle_alpha   90.00
_cell.angle_beta   90.00
_cell.angle_gamma   90.00
#
_symmetry.space_group_name_H-M   'P 1'
#
loop_
_entity.id
_entity.type
_entity.pdbx_description
1 polymer ?
#
loop_
_entity_poly.entity_id
_entity_poly.type
_entity_poly.pdbx_seq_one_letter_code
_entity_poly.pdbx_strand_id
1 'polypeptide(L)'
;MELIEEIEKAWGWVGLKPAVVIGDNDFGNLIIKDAADSYWRLCPEDLCCSRVANDRAEFDALAQSQEFLHDWYMEALVNQARDRLGLLRPGFKYCLKIPAVLGGKYEGSNLAIISLHELVAVSGHLAEEIDGLPDGAQIRLSVTE
;
A
#
# COMPACT_ATOMS: atom_id res chain seq x y z
N MET A 1 9.42 -14.48 6.63
CA MET A 1 10.19 -13.22 6.57
C MET A 1 9.42 -12.22 7.38
N GLU A 2 10.09 -11.38 8.18
CA GLU A 2 9.39 -10.35 8.95
C GLU A 2 8.86 -9.27 8.01
N LEU A 3 7.73 -8.65 8.34
CA LEU A 3 7.09 -7.65 7.46
C LEU A 3 8.02 -6.47 7.18
N ILE A 4 8.82 -6.06 8.17
CA ILE A 4 9.81 -4.97 8.01
C ILE A 4 10.88 -5.31 6.98
N GLU A 5 11.37 -6.55 6.97
CA GLU A 5 12.37 -7.00 6.00
C GLU A 5 11.81 -7.00 4.57
N GLU A 6 10.53 -7.38 4.41
CA GLU A 6 9.84 -7.30 3.11
C GLU A 6 9.69 -5.85 2.65
N ILE A 7 9.26 -4.95 3.54
CA ILE A 7 9.11 -3.53 3.21
C ILE A 7 10.46 -2.93 2.80
N GLU A 8 11.54 -3.18 3.56
CA GLU A 8 12.85 -2.63 3.22
C GLU A 8 13.35 -3.14 1.88
N LYS A 9 13.15 -4.44 1.61
CA LYS A 9 13.52 -5.04 0.33
C LYS A 9 12.73 -4.45 -0.83
N ALA A 10 11.42 -4.28 -0.68
CA ALA A 10 10.52 -3.92 -1.78
C ALA A 10 10.39 -2.39 -2.00
N TRP A 11 10.60 -1.59 -0.96
CA TRP A 11 10.37 -0.14 -0.98
C TRP A 11 11.56 0.68 -0.49
N GLY A 12 12.67 0.06 -0.08
CA GLY A 12 13.86 0.79 0.39
C GLY A 12 14.46 1.73 -0.67
N TRP A 13 14.21 1.47 -1.95
CA TRP A 13 14.64 2.31 -3.07
C TRP A 13 14.05 3.73 -3.04
N VAL A 14 12.89 3.95 -2.40
CA VAL A 14 12.32 5.32 -2.22
C VAL A 14 13.03 6.14 -1.12
N GLY A 15 14.03 5.56 -0.46
CA GLY A 15 14.74 6.17 0.68
C GLY A 15 14.11 5.86 2.04
N LEU A 16 13.06 5.04 2.09
CA LEU A 16 12.46 4.54 3.32
C LEU A 16 13.44 3.59 4.03
N LYS A 17 13.63 3.79 5.34
CA LYS A 17 14.34 2.87 6.24
C LYS A 17 13.41 2.39 7.34
N PRO A 18 12.61 1.34 7.09
CA PRO A 18 11.50 0.98 7.97
C PRO A 18 12.01 0.47 9.32
N ALA A 19 11.55 1.07 10.42
CA ALA A 19 11.88 0.60 11.77
C ALA A 19 10.73 -0.18 12.40
N VAL A 20 9.48 0.29 12.23
CA VAL A 20 8.29 -0.37 12.76
C VAL A 20 7.04 0.00 11.96
N VAL A 21 6.16 -0.98 11.74
CA VAL A 21 4.80 -0.75 11.22
C VAL A 21 3.92 -0.43 12.42
N ILE A 22 3.29 0.75 12.41
CA ILE A 22 2.44 1.20 13.53
C ILE A 22 0.95 1.09 13.24
N GLY A 23 0.59 0.83 11.98
CA GLY A 23 -0.80 0.61 11.58
C GLY A 23 -0.90 0.06 10.17
N ASP A 24 -1.94 -0.74 9.96
CA ASP A 24 -2.33 -1.29 8.68
C ASP A 24 -3.86 -1.24 8.53
N ASN A 25 -4.35 -1.13 7.29
CA ASN A 25 -5.79 -1.20 7.00
C ASN A 25 -6.15 -2.51 6.25
N ASP A 26 -7.42 -2.71 5.92
CA ASP A 26 -7.91 -3.91 5.22
C ASP A 26 -7.42 -4.03 3.76
N PHE A 27 -6.93 -2.93 3.17
CA PHE A 27 -6.33 -2.88 1.82
C PHE A 27 -4.81 -3.03 1.81
N GLY A 28 -4.20 -3.21 2.97
CA GLY A 28 -2.75 -3.38 3.10
C GLY A 28 -1.97 -2.07 3.04
N ASN A 29 -2.64 -0.93 3.19
CA ASN A 29 -1.97 0.35 3.37
C ASN A 29 -1.29 0.33 4.72
N LEU A 30 -0.06 0.80 4.77
CA LEU A 30 0.76 0.77 5.99
C LEU A 30 1.14 2.18 6.41
N ILE A 31 1.11 2.43 7.72
CA ILE A 31 1.87 3.51 8.34
C ILE A 31 3.12 2.92 8.95
N ILE A 32 4.25 3.44 8.52
CA ILE A 32 5.58 2.95 8.86
C ILE A 32 6.33 4.09 9.52
N LYS A 33 6.85 3.85 10.71
CA LYS A 33 7.82 4.74 11.33
C LYS A 33 9.21 4.31 10.88
N ASP A 34 9.99 5.25 10.36
CA ASP A 34 11.34 5.00 9.90
C ASP A 34 12.38 5.17 11.01
N ALA A 35 13.63 4.83 10.71
CA ALA A 35 14.75 4.94 11.64
C ALA A 35 15.11 6.39 12.05
N ALA A 36 14.56 7.40 11.37
CA ALA A 36 14.74 8.82 11.66
C ALA A 36 13.54 9.42 12.41
N ASP A 37 12.65 8.57 12.94
CA ASP A 37 11.40 8.94 13.62
C ASP A 37 10.38 9.69 12.74
N SER A 38 10.53 9.64 11.42
CA SER A 38 9.53 10.10 10.45
C SER A 38 8.50 9.01 10.13
N TYR A 39 7.35 9.43 9.60
CA TYR A 39 6.22 8.56 9.32
C TYR A 39 5.93 8.53 7.83
N TRP A 40 5.82 7.33 7.29
CA TRP A 40 5.58 7.06 5.89
C TRP A 40 4.26 6.33 5.73
N ARG A 41 3.59 6.62 4.61
CA ARG A 41 2.43 5.86 4.16
C ARG A 41 2.80 5.10 2.90
N LEU A 42 2.52 3.81 2.91
CA LEU A 42 2.62 2.91 1.77
C LEU A 42 1.20 2.56 1.32
N CYS A 43 0.86 2.82 0.07
CA CYS A 43 -0.40 2.49 -0.58
C CYS A 43 -0.13 1.52 -1.75
N PRO A 44 -0.26 0.20 -1.54
CA PRO A 44 -0.02 -0.79 -2.60
C PRO A 44 -0.92 -0.61 -3.83
N GLU A 45 -2.14 -0.15 -3.63
CA GLU A 45 -3.15 0.08 -4.66
C GLU A 45 -2.80 1.23 -5.61
N ASP A 46 -2.05 2.21 -5.12
CA ASP A 46 -1.59 3.38 -5.87
C ASP A 46 -0.11 3.29 -6.26
N LEU A 47 0.57 2.18 -5.91
CA LEU A 47 2.01 1.99 -6.11
C LEU A 47 2.84 3.17 -5.58
N CYS A 48 2.48 3.71 -4.41
CA CYS A 48 3.20 4.83 -3.82
C CYS A 48 3.63 4.57 -2.38
N CYS A 49 4.79 5.11 -2.03
CA CYS A 49 5.28 5.18 -0.66
C CYS A 49 5.90 6.56 -0.42
N SER A 50 5.34 7.33 0.51
CA SER A 50 5.76 8.71 0.75
C SER A 50 5.72 9.08 2.23
N ARG A 51 6.58 10.04 2.62
CA ARG A 51 6.58 10.58 3.97
C ARG A 51 5.34 11.44 4.18
N VAL A 52 4.57 11.14 5.21
CA VAL A 52 3.33 11.84 5.58
C VAL A 52 3.47 12.71 6.83
N ALA A 53 4.49 12.47 7.65
CA ALA A 53 4.85 13.34 8.78
C ALA A 53 6.34 13.20 9.10
N ASN A 54 6.96 14.30 9.55
CA ASN A 54 8.38 14.32 9.93
C ASN A 54 8.60 13.87 11.39
N ASP A 55 7.57 13.99 12.23
CA ASP A 55 7.63 13.63 13.63
C ASP A 55 6.26 13.16 14.17
N ARG A 56 6.25 12.82 15.46
CA ARG A 56 5.07 12.32 16.15
C ARG A 56 3.94 13.34 16.23
N ALA A 57 4.24 14.62 16.42
CA ALA A 57 3.23 15.66 16.60
C ALA A 57 2.49 15.93 15.27
N GLU A 58 3.23 16.00 14.17
CA GLU A 58 2.65 16.08 12.82
C GLU A 58 1.79 14.85 12.51
N PHE A 59 2.26 13.65 12.86
CA PHE A 59 1.50 12.43 12.65
C PHE A 59 0.20 12.40 13.49
N ASP A 60 0.26 12.78 14.77
CA ASP A 60 -0.92 12.83 15.64
C ASP A 60 -1.96 13.85 15.12
N ALA A 61 -1.52 14.98 14.55
CA ALA A 61 -2.41 15.94 13.89
C ALA A 61 -3.04 15.36 12.61
N LEU A 62 -2.24 14.68 11.78
CA LEU A 62 -2.72 14.00 10.57
C LEU A 62 -3.75 12.92 10.90
N ALA A 63 -3.49 12.11 11.94
CA ALA A 63 -4.37 11.03 12.39
C ALA A 63 -5.73 11.51 12.94
N GLN A 64 -5.88 12.81 13.20
CA GLN A 64 -7.16 13.42 13.60
C GLN A 64 -7.92 14.05 12.42
N SER A 65 -7.26 14.18 11.26
CA SER A 65 -7.89 14.74 10.06
C SER A 65 -8.97 13.81 9.54
N GLN A 66 -10.19 14.34 9.39
CA GLN A 66 -11.31 13.57 8.82
C GLN A 66 -11.05 13.16 7.37
N GLU A 67 -10.34 13.98 6.61
CA GLU A 67 -9.94 13.65 5.24
C GLU A 67 -9.00 12.44 5.22
N PHE A 68 -7.97 12.47 6.07
CA PHE A 68 -7.03 11.35 6.19
C PHE A 68 -7.72 10.08 6.67
N LEU A 69 -8.61 10.18 7.67
CA LEU A 69 -9.34 9.01 8.18
C LEU A 69 -10.29 8.43 7.14
N HIS A 70 -11.01 9.27 6.39
CA HIS A 70 -11.90 8.81 5.32
C HIS A 70 -11.13 8.04 4.25
N ASP A 71 -10.00 8.61 3.80
CA ASP A 71 -9.11 8.01 2.82
C ASP A 71 -8.42 6.74 3.35
N TRP A 72 -7.99 6.74 4.62
CA TRP A 72 -7.32 5.60 5.25
C TRP A 72 -8.24 4.39 5.44
N TYR A 73 -9.49 4.59 5.88
CA TYR A 73 -10.38 3.46 6.16
C TYR A 73 -11.01 2.85 4.91
N MET A 74 -11.10 3.61 3.81
CA MET A 74 -11.65 3.13 2.54
C MET A 74 -12.99 2.40 2.70
N GLU A 75 -13.84 2.85 3.63
CA GLU A 75 -14.94 2.06 4.20
C GLU A 75 -15.90 1.52 3.13
N ALA A 76 -16.25 2.36 2.15
CA ALA A 76 -17.12 1.98 1.05
C ALA A 76 -16.54 0.82 0.22
N LEU A 77 -15.23 0.81 0.00
CA LEU A 77 -14.56 -0.22 -0.78
C LEU A 77 -14.35 -1.49 0.04
N VAL A 78 -14.03 -1.35 1.33
CA VAL A 78 -13.95 -2.48 2.27
C VAL A 78 -15.27 -3.22 2.35
N ASN A 79 -16.40 -2.50 2.43
CA ASN A 79 -17.72 -3.12 2.44
C ASN A 79 -18.00 -3.86 1.13
N GLN A 80 -17.69 -3.27 -0.03
CA GLN A 80 -17.79 -3.96 -1.33
C GLN A 80 -16.90 -5.21 -1.40
N ALA A 81 -15.68 -5.14 -0.85
CA ALA A 81 -14.75 -6.26 -0.82
C ALA A 81 -15.28 -7.41 0.04
N ARG A 82 -15.81 -7.10 1.22
CA ARG A 82 -16.42 -8.07 2.14
C ARG A 82 -17.64 -8.75 1.51
N ASP A 83 -18.51 -7.99 0.87
CA ASP A 83 -19.71 -8.52 0.20
C ASP A 83 -19.36 -9.47 -0.94
N ARG A 84 -18.28 -9.19 -1.67
CA ARG A 84 -17.89 -9.95 -2.88
C ARG A 84 -16.94 -11.11 -2.59
N LEU A 85 -15.98 -10.92 -1.71
CA LEU A 85 -14.84 -11.81 -1.49
C LEU A 85 -14.90 -12.52 -0.13
N GLY A 86 -15.83 -12.11 0.75
CA GLY A 86 -15.92 -12.58 2.12
C GLY A 86 -14.89 -11.91 3.03
N LEU A 87 -14.89 -12.31 4.30
CA LEU A 87 -14.02 -11.74 5.33
C LEU A 87 -12.54 -12.13 5.13
N LEU A 88 -11.64 -11.24 5.52
CA LEU A 88 -10.20 -11.51 5.54
C LEU A 88 -9.86 -12.56 6.60
N ARG A 89 -8.94 -13.46 6.24
CA ARG A 89 -8.24 -14.33 7.19
C ARG A 89 -6.99 -13.61 7.70
N PRO A 90 -6.44 -13.99 8.88
CA PRO A 90 -5.23 -13.38 9.42
C PRO A 90 -4.07 -13.37 8.40
N GLY A 91 -3.39 -12.22 8.28
CA GLY A 91 -2.26 -12.03 7.36
C GLY A 91 -2.63 -11.75 5.89
N PHE A 92 -3.93 -11.68 5.57
CA PHE A 92 -4.42 -11.38 4.22
C PHE A 92 -5.10 -10.01 4.16
N LYS A 93 -5.08 -9.42 2.97
CA LYS A 93 -5.62 -8.10 2.65
C LYS A 93 -6.47 -8.15 1.39
N TYR A 94 -7.39 -7.20 1.28
CA TYR A 94 -7.97 -6.88 -0.01
C TYR A 94 -6.95 -6.10 -0.82
N CYS A 95 -7.01 -6.23 -2.14
CA CYS A 95 -6.18 -5.44 -3.04
C CYS A 95 -6.91 -5.17 -4.36
N LEU A 96 -6.37 -4.25 -5.15
CA LEU A 96 -6.71 -4.15 -6.56
C LEU A 96 -5.92 -5.20 -7.35
N LYS A 97 -6.59 -5.92 -8.26
CA LYS A 97 -5.91 -6.84 -9.22
C LYS A 97 -5.00 -6.05 -10.14
N ILE A 98 -5.48 -4.90 -10.59
CA ILE A 98 -4.73 -3.91 -11.36
C ILE A 98 -4.62 -2.66 -10.48
N PRO A 99 -3.41 -2.22 -10.10
CA PRO A 99 -3.21 -0.97 -9.38
C PRO A 99 -3.79 0.24 -10.12
N ALA A 100 -4.20 1.27 -9.38
CA ALA A 100 -4.90 2.43 -9.92
C ALA A 100 -4.05 3.20 -10.95
N VAL A 101 -2.75 3.35 -10.69
CA VAL A 101 -1.80 4.00 -11.62
C VAL A 101 -1.65 3.27 -12.95
N LEU A 102 -1.99 1.98 -13.00
CA LEU A 102 -2.02 1.17 -14.22
C LEU A 102 -3.42 1.12 -14.87
N GLY A 103 -4.32 2.04 -14.48
CA GLY A 103 -5.68 2.13 -14.99
C GLY A 103 -6.70 1.27 -14.24
N GLY A 104 -6.29 0.63 -13.14
CA GLY A 104 -7.17 -0.08 -12.23
C GLY A 104 -8.27 0.81 -11.67
N LYS A 105 -9.45 0.23 -11.45
CA LYS A 105 -10.60 0.92 -10.87
C LYS A 105 -10.85 0.43 -9.45
N TYR A 106 -11.28 1.36 -8.59
CA TYR A 106 -11.70 1.09 -7.22
C TYR A 106 -13.13 0.55 -7.19
N GLU A 107 -13.31 -0.65 -7.75
CA GLU A 107 -14.62 -1.29 -7.88
C GLU A 107 -14.52 -2.80 -7.73
N GLY A 108 -15.64 -3.42 -7.36
CA GLY A 108 -15.71 -4.86 -7.06
C GLY A 108 -15.11 -5.79 -8.13
N SER A 109 -15.18 -5.45 -9.43
CA SER A 109 -14.63 -6.27 -10.51
C SER A 109 -13.10 -6.44 -10.41
N ASN A 110 -12.42 -5.42 -9.87
CA ASN A 110 -10.99 -5.31 -9.73
C ASN A 110 -10.49 -5.65 -8.31
N LEU A 111 -11.35 -6.20 -7.43
CA LEU A 111 -10.94 -6.58 -6.07
C LEU A 111 -10.47 -8.04 -6.00
N ALA A 112 -9.43 -8.29 -5.22
CA ALA A 112 -8.93 -9.62 -4.88
C ALA A 112 -8.48 -9.72 -3.41
N ILE A 113 -8.11 -10.92 -2.98
CA ILE A 113 -7.48 -11.19 -1.66
C ILE A 113 -6.07 -11.69 -1.91
N ILE A 114 -5.10 -11.16 -1.17
CA ILE A 114 -3.67 -11.49 -1.28
C ILE A 114 -3.04 -11.50 0.12
N SER A 115 -1.90 -12.17 0.31
CA SER A 115 -1.16 -12.07 1.56
C SER A 115 -0.52 -10.67 1.68
N LEU A 116 -0.42 -10.12 2.89
CA LEU A 116 0.19 -8.80 3.09
C LEU A 116 1.64 -8.75 2.58
N HIS A 117 2.42 -9.82 2.83
CA HIS A 117 3.80 -9.91 2.35
C HIS A 117 3.89 -9.84 0.83
N GLU A 118 3.10 -10.64 0.13
CA GLU A 118 3.09 -10.67 -1.33
C GLU A 118 2.57 -9.35 -1.92
N LEU A 119 1.59 -8.73 -1.28
CA LEU A 119 1.10 -7.40 -1.68
C LEU A 119 2.21 -6.35 -1.60
N VAL A 120 2.94 -6.29 -0.48
CA VAL A 120 4.07 -5.37 -0.30
C VAL A 120 5.17 -5.64 -1.33
N ALA A 121 5.53 -6.91 -1.53
CA ALA A 121 6.58 -7.30 -2.46
C ALA A 121 6.26 -6.95 -3.91
N VAL A 122 5.08 -7.34 -4.40
CA VAL A 122 4.65 -7.13 -5.78
C VAL A 122 4.43 -5.65 -6.05
N SER A 123 3.77 -4.92 -5.14
CA SER A 123 3.55 -3.48 -5.33
C SER A 123 4.87 -2.70 -5.31
N GLY A 124 5.82 -3.04 -4.44
CA GLY A 124 7.12 -2.36 -4.41
C GLY A 124 7.93 -2.59 -5.68
N HIS A 125 7.97 -3.84 -6.18
CA HIS A 125 8.63 -4.14 -7.44
C HIS A 125 7.97 -3.42 -8.63
N LEU A 126 6.64 -3.44 -8.72
CA LEU A 126 5.92 -2.73 -9.78
C LEU A 126 6.14 -1.22 -9.71
N ALA A 127 6.14 -0.64 -8.52
CA ALA A 127 6.39 0.78 -8.30
C ALA A 127 7.81 1.18 -8.75
N GLU A 128 8.82 0.36 -8.44
CA GLU A 128 10.21 0.59 -8.86
C GLU A 128 10.36 0.54 -10.39
N GLU A 129 9.75 -0.45 -11.04
CA GLU A 129 9.84 -0.63 -12.50
C GLU A 129 9.19 0.52 -13.29
N ILE A 130 8.16 1.17 -12.71
CA ILE A 130 7.47 2.29 -13.37
C ILE A 130 7.93 3.67 -12.90
N ASP A 131 8.82 3.73 -11.90
CA ASP A 131 9.31 5.00 -11.37
C ASP A 131 10.05 5.79 -12.46
N GLY A 132 9.74 7.07 -12.57
CA GLY A 132 10.31 7.97 -13.57
C GLY A 132 9.91 7.69 -15.03
N LEU A 133 9.03 6.73 -15.31
CA LEU A 133 8.48 6.55 -16.66
C LEU A 133 7.54 7.71 -17.02
N PRO A 134 7.53 8.17 -18.29
CA PRO A 134 6.59 9.19 -18.73
C PRO A 134 5.17 8.64 -18.86
N ASP A 135 4.18 9.51 -18.72
CA ASP A 135 2.78 9.18 -18.98
C ASP A 135 2.61 8.56 -20.38
N GLY A 136 1.87 7.44 -20.43
CA GLY A 136 1.64 6.69 -21.67
C GLY A 136 2.76 5.73 -22.08
N ALA A 137 3.79 5.55 -21.24
CA ALA A 137 4.79 4.50 -21.44
C ALA A 137 4.14 3.11 -21.56
N GLN A 138 4.68 2.28 -22.45
CA GLN A 138 4.21 0.90 -22.61
C GLN A 138 4.93 -0.01 -21.63
N ILE A 139 4.16 -0.77 -20.86
CA ILE A 139 4.66 -1.75 -19.89
C ILE A 139 4.42 -3.15 -20.44
N ARG A 140 5.39 -4.06 -20.26
CA ARG A 140 5.24 -5.49 -20.56
C ARG A 140 5.36 -6.30 -19.29
N LEU A 141 4.24 -6.85 -18.82
CA LEU A 141 4.24 -7.84 -17.75
C LEU A 141 4.56 -9.22 -18.33
N SER A 142 5.58 -9.87 -17.79
CA SER A 142 5.95 -11.24 -18.15
C SER A 142 5.66 -12.16 -16.98
N VAL A 143 4.75 -13.11 -17.16
CA VAL A 143 4.47 -14.17 -16.18
C VAL A 143 5.31 -15.38 -16.55
N THR A 144 6.17 -15.83 -15.64
CA THR A 144 7.02 -17.03 -15.81
C THR A 144 6.48 -18.16 -14.94
N GLU A 145 6.43 -19.38 -15.51
CA GLU A 145 6.04 -20.62 -14.80
C GLU A 145 7.11 -21.12 -13.82
#